data_AF-A0A146M1N6-F1
#
_entry.id   AF-A0A146M1N6-F1
#
_cell.length_a   1.000
_cell.length_b   1.000
_cell.length_c   1.000
_cell.angle_alpha   90.00
_cell.angle_beta   90.00
_cell.angle_gamma   90.00
#
_symmetry.space_group_name_H-M   'P 1'
#
loop_
_entity.id
_entity.type
_entity.pdbx_description
1 polymer ?
#
loop_
_entity_poly.entity_id
_entity_poly.type
_entity_poly.pdbx_seq_one_letter_code
_entity_poly.pdbx_strand_id
1 'polypeptide(L)'
;METDPMEKLVDDVAALTRDFIPVITDECKAMYRFEYNLQKKYADRVLTLVKDLYDDVLKELVGKKSQMVKEIEACLKEHSQLQQDLHLTIEKHFRDDDPLQIILHTLNDDMKAYREMKAERLKTLADLRKKETELCDLLGVEPLVITSALPSETNLHELDQHIFVLRKTKIDRSDKLNMSRERLNDMMRRLESVPSTEFEKEVCEGNLSVFKLTEQNMNKLEDVVVKYETLVGEATERVDLLESKLEKLWDRIRLPDDERRAFNETYYGIGRSAVSALTHEIERCEILKRANMKSVIEMVRKEIANLWDRMTFTTEARMDFNAYFTDTYNEDVLELHEMEQSRLEHYYEKYKDLFTMADKRDHLLSKMEEFAASAKDPNRYKNRGGQLLREEKERKSTEAQLAKIESQLKRALPEFHVENNGPFLWRGEDLFAILTAEKVPAPKTYSSRQLNVQY
;
A
#
# COMPACT_ATOMS: atom_id res chain seq x y z
N MET A 1 85.35 64.73 -20.98
CA MET A 1 85.08 63.39 -21.53
C MET A 1 85.26 62.44 -20.38
N GLU A 2 84.18 61.82 -19.91
CA GLU A 2 84.31 60.73 -18.95
C GLU A 2 85.09 59.61 -19.63
N THR A 3 86.20 59.20 -19.01
CA THR A 3 86.96 58.02 -19.43
C THR A 3 86.05 56.80 -19.35
N ASP A 4 86.12 55.92 -20.35
CA ASP A 4 85.38 54.66 -20.34
C ASP A 4 85.70 53.91 -19.04
N PRO A 5 84.70 53.54 -18.21
CA PRO A 5 84.92 52.80 -16.97
C PRO A 5 85.75 51.52 -17.16
N MET A 6 85.66 50.86 -18.31
CA MET A 6 86.48 49.68 -18.62
C MET A 6 87.93 50.06 -18.93
N GLU A 7 88.16 51.14 -19.66
CA GLU A 7 89.52 51.67 -19.89
C GLU A 7 90.16 52.13 -18.57
N LYS A 8 89.39 52.81 -17.71
CA LYS A 8 89.83 53.20 -16.38
C LYS A 8 90.18 51.98 -15.51
N LEU A 9 89.39 50.91 -15.57
CA LEU A 9 89.69 49.67 -14.85
C LEU A 9 91.02 49.05 -15.31
N VAL A 10 91.28 49.06 -16.63
CA VAL A 10 92.55 48.57 -17.18
C VAL A 10 93.72 49.38 -16.63
N ASP A 11 93.61 50.71 -16.62
CA ASP A 11 94.65 51.59 -16.09
C ASP A 11 94.88 51.39 -14.59
N ASP A 12 93.80 51.31 -13.80
CA ASP A 12 93.86 51.11 -12.35
C ASP A 12 94.50 49.76 -11.99
N VAL A 13 94.18 48.68 -12.71
CA VAL A 13 94.79 47.35 -12.51
C VAL A 13 96.26 47.34 -12.91
N ALA A 14 96.63 48.04 -13.99
CA ALA A 14 98.01 48.17 -14.42
C ALA A 14 98.86 48.96 -13.40
N ALA A 15 98.31 50.04 -12.84
CA ALA A 15 98.95 50.82 -11.78
C ALA A 15 99.13 49.99 -10.50
N LEU A 16 98.07 49.30 -10.05
CA LEU A 16 98.12 48.43 -8.88
C LEU A 16 99.17 47.33 -9.02
N THR A 17 99.26 46.72 -10.20
CA THR A 17 100.30 45.72 -10.50
C THR A 17 101.70 46.34 -10.49
N ARG A 18 101.87 47.54 -11.07
CA ARG A 18 103.15 48.25 -11.14
C ARG A 18 103.66 48.64 -9.74
N ASP A 19 102.76 48.99 -8.83
CA ASP A 19 103.11 49.35 -7.44
C ASP A 19 103.37 48.10 -6.57
N PHE A 20 102.67 46.99 -6.83
CA PHE A 20 102.76 45.76 -6.05
C PHE A 20 104.03 44.93 -6.31
N ILE A 21 104.45 44.82 -7.58
CA ILE A 21 105.60 43.98 -7.98
C ILE A 21 106.93 44.39 -7.30
N PRO A 22 107.29 45.69 -7.21
CA PRO A 22 108.48 46.12 -6.46
C PRO A 22 108.44 45.75 -4.98
N VAL A 23 107.29 45.92 -4.32
CA VAL A 23 107.11 45.64 -2.89
C VAL A 23 107.35 44.15 -2.58
N ILE A 24 106.72 43.24 -3.34
CA ILE A 24 106.96 41.80 -3.19
C ILE A 24 108.42 41.45 -3.47
N THR A 25 109.00 42.07 -4.50
CA THR A 25 110.39 41.81 -4.89
C THR A 25 111.35 42.13 -3.74
N ASP A 26 111.12 43.22 -3.00
CA ASP A 26 111.96 43.60 -1.87
C ASP A 26 111.75 42.72 -0.64
N GLU A 27 110.51 42.31 -0.33
CA GLU A 27 110.22 41.31 0.72
C GLU A 27 110.86 39.95 0.42
N CYS A 28 110.83 39.48 -0.82
CA CYS A 28 111.50 38.25 -1.23
C CYS A 28 113.02 38.33 -1.10
N LYS A 29 113.64 39.48 -1.41
CA LYS A 29 115.09 39.72 -1.20
C LYS A 29 115.45 39.74 0.29
N ALA A 30 114.54 40.15 1.17
CA ALA A 30 114.75 40.15 2.62
C ALA A 30 114.78 38.73 3.22
N MET A 31 114.02 37.79 2.64
CA MET A 31 113.91 36.42 3.13
C MET A 31 114.89 35.43 2.48
N TYR A 32 115.24 35.62 1.20
CA TYR A 32 115.99 34.65 0.41
C TYR A 32 117.11 35.30 -0.39
N ARG A 33 118.14 34.50 -0.74
CA ARG A 33 119.07 34.87 -1.81
C ARG A 33 118.32 34.81 -3.15
N PHE A 34 117.79 35.95 -3.58
CA PHE A 34 116.83 36.08 -4.67
C PHE A 34 117.50 36.00 -6.06
N GLU A 35 118.09 34.85 -6.36
CA GLU A 35 118.79 34.55 -7.62
C GLU A 35 117.82 34.38 -8.80
N TYR A 36 118.30 34.56 -10.03
CA TYR A 36 117.49 34.61 -11.27
C TYR A 36 116.45 33.48 -11.39
N ASN A 37 116.81 32.24 -11.05
CA ASN A 37 115.90 31.09 -11.13
C ASN A 37 114.74 31.20 -10.13
N LEU A 38 114.99 31.74 -8.93
CA LEU A 38 113.96 31.97 -7.92
C LEU A 38 113.08 33.16 -8.30
N GLN A 39 113.66 34.25 -8.83
CA GLN A 39 112.92 35.41 -9.36
C GLN A 39 111.94 35.00 -10.45
N LYS A 40 112.42 34.21 -11.42
CA LYS A 40 111.61 33.67 -12.51
C LYS A 40 110.47 32.80 -11.97
N LYS A 41 110.77 31.88 -11.03
CA LYS A 41 109.75 31.01 -10.42
C LYS A 41 108.65 31.79 -9.69
N TYR A 42 109.00 32.86 -8.96
CA TYR A 42 108.02 33.73 -8.28
C TYR A 42 107.23 34.58 -9.28
N ALA A 43 107.88 35.18 -10.28
CA ALA A 43 107.22 35.93 -11.34
C ALA A 43 106.23 35.04 -12.12
N ASP A 44 106.64 33.83 -12.49
CA ASP A 44 105.79 32.83 -13.12
C ASP A 44 104.60 32.46 -12.21
N ARG A 45 104.84 32.28 -10.90
CA ARG A 45 103.77 31.96 -9.93
C ARG A 45 102.75 33.10 -9.81
N VAL A 46 103.20 34.35 -9.69
CA VAL A 46 102.31 35.53 -9.62
C VAL A 46 101.52 35.68 -10.92
N LEU A 47 102.19 35.51 -12.07
CA LEU A 47 101.53 35.55 -13.37
C LEU A 47 100.47 34.44 -13.52
N THR A 48 100.75 33.22 -13.05
CA THR A 48 99.76 32.14 -13.00
C THR A 48 98.54 32.53 -12.16
N LEU A 49 98.74 33.06 -10.95
CA LEU A 49 97.62 33.46 -10.09
C LEU A 49 96.75 34.56 -10.70
N VAL A 50 97.34 35.53 -11.39
CA VAL A 50 96.59 36.59 -12.10
C VAL A 50 95.83 36.02 -13.30
N LYS A 51 96.43 35.09 -14.05
CA LYS A 51 95.75 34.39 -15.15
C LYS A 51 94.57 33.56 -14.64
N ASP A 52 94.78 32.79 -13.57
CA ASP A 52 93.73 31.97 -12.95
C ASP A 52 92.55 32.85 -12.51
N LEU A 53 92.82 34.02 -11.91
CA LEU A 53 91.77 34.99 -11.53
C LEU A 53 90.98 35.50 -12.75
N TYR A 54 91.65 35.89 -13.83
CA TYR A 54 90.98 36.34 -15.05
C TYR A 54 90.19 35.23 -15.72
N ASP A 55 90.73 34.00 -15.74
CA ASP A 55 90.05 32.83 -16.27
C ASP A 55 88.80 32.50 -15.43
N ASP A 56 88.85 32.63 -14.11
CA ASP A 56 87.70 32.44 -13.21
C ASP A 56 86.60 33.49 -13.47
N VAL A 57 86.96 34.77 -13.60
CA VAL A 57 86.01 35.85 -13.93
C VAL A 57 85.39 35.63 -15.32
N LEU A 58 86.21 35.27 -16.31
CA LEU A 58 85.73 34.97 -17.66
C LEU A 58 84.79 33.75 -17.65
N LYS A 59 85.15 32.69 -16.92
CA LYS A 59 84.34 31.49 -16.76
C LYS A 59 83.00 31.79 -16.09
N GLU A 60 82.96 32.68 -15.10
CA GLU A 60 81.72 33.15 -14.48
C GLU A 60 80.84 33.87 -15.50
N LEU A 61 81.39 34.81 -16.28
CA LEU A 61 80.64 35.56 -17.30
C LEU A 61 80.14 34.66 -18.44
N VAL A 62 80.98 33.76 -18.94
CA VAL A 62 80.59 32.77 -19.95
C VAL A 62 79.54 31.81 -19.40
N GLY A 63 79.65 31.40 -18.14
CA GLY A 63 78.64 30.60 -17.44
C GLY A 63 77.29 31.31 -17.36
N LYS A 64 77.27 32.59 -16.96
CA LYS A 64 76.06 33.43 -16.95
C LYS A 64 75.46 33.56 -18.34
N LYS A 65 76.28 33.84 -19.35
CA LYS A 65 75.81 33.90 -20.76
C LYS A 65 75.18 32.57 -21.20
N SER A 66 75.83 31.45 -20.92
CA SER A 66 75.31 30.11 -21.25
C SER A 66 73.98 29.82 -20.55
N GLN A 67 73.83 30.25 -19.30
CA GLN A 67 72.57 30.12 -18.56
C GLN A 67 71.45 30.95 -19.19
N MET A 68 71.71 32.22 -19.55
CA MET A 68 70.72 33.07 -20.22
C MET A 68 70.29 32.49 -21.58
N VAL A 69 71.22 31.92 -22.35
CA VAL A 69 70.88 31.24 -23.62
C VAL A 69 69.93 30.08 -23.38
N LYS A 70 70.18 29.24 -22.36
CA LYS A 70 69.28 28.11 -22.01
C LYS A 70 67.89 28.59 -21.58
N GLU A 71 67.82 29.70 -20.85
CA GLU A 71 66.54 30.29 -20.44
C GLU A 71 65.75 30.81 -21.65
N ILE A 72 66.41 31.48 -22.59
CA ILE A 72 65.79 31.93 -23.84
C ILE A 72 65.31 30.74 -24.67
N GLU A 73 66.12 29.69 -24.81
CA GLU A 73 65.72 28.45 -25.51
C GLU A 73 64.47 27.82 -24.88
N ALA A 74 64.41 27.77 -23.54
CA ALA A 74 63.24 27.28 -22.81
C ALA A 74 62.00 28.17 -23.05
N CYS A 75 62.15 29.49 -23.00
CA CYS A 75 61.07 30.44 -23.30
C CYS A 75 60.59 30.35 -24.76
N LEU A 76 61.49 30.15 -25.72
CA LEU A 76 61.13 29.97 -27.13
C LEU A 76 60.38 28.65 -27.37
N LYS A 77 60.75 27.59 -26.64
CA LYS A 77 60.01 26.33 -26.65
C LYS A 77 58.62 26.50 -26.04
N GLU A 78 58.51 27.21 -24.91
CA GLU A 78 57.22 27.53 -24.30
C GLU A 78 56.35 28.39 -25.23
N HIS A 79 56.93 29.39 -25.88
CA HIS A 79 56.26 30.24 -26.87
C HIS A 79 55.64 29.39 -27.99
N SER A 80 56.42 28.47 -28.56
CA SER A 80 55.94 27.55 -29.59
C SER A 80 54.80 26.66 -29.09
N GLN A 81 54.88 26.19 -27.84
CA GLN A 81 53.82 25.39 -27.22
C GLN A 81 52.56 26.21 -26.97
N LEU A 82 52.67 27.45 -26.48
CA LEU A 82 51.53 28.34 -26.27
C LEU A 82 50.81 28.67 -27.58
N GLN A 83 51.55 28.87 -28.66
CA GLN A 83 50.98 29.06 -30.00
C GLN A 83 50.20 27.82 -30.45
N GLN A 84 50.77 26.63 -30.27
CA GLN A 84 50.11 25.37 -30.61
C GLN A 84 48.84 25.15 -29.79
N ASP A 85 48.92 25.40 -28.47
CA ASP A 85 47.84 25.14 -27.53
C ASP A 85 46.66 26.09 -27.74
N LEU A 86 46.93 27.39 -27.92
CA LEU A 86 45.88 28.41 -28.08
C LEU A 86 45.41 28.58 -29.53
N HIS A 87 46.11 27.98 -30.49
CA HIS A 87 45.92 28.19 -31.92
C HIS A 87 46.00 29.68 -32.33
N LEU A 88 46.93 30.42 -31.72
CA LEU A 88 47.14 31.85 -31.96
C LEU A 88 48.59 32.15 -32.35
N THR A 89 48.77 33.22 -33.12
CA THR A 89 50.10 33.77 -33.40
C THR A 89 50.52 34.72 -32.28
N ILE A 90 51.67 34.46 -31.65
CA ILE A 90 52.27 35.33 -30.64
C ILE A 90 53.43 36.05 -31.32
N GLU A 91 53.30 37.36 -31.52
CA GLU A 91 54.36 38.19 -32.11
C GLU A 91 55.57 38.27 -31.18
N LYS A 92 56.77 38.32 -31.77
CA LYS A 92 58.03 38.47 -31.05
C LYS A 92 58.56 39.88 -31.28
N HIS A 93 58.74 40.65 -30.21
CA HIS A 93 59.12 42.07 -30.31
C HIS A 93 60.61 42.33 -30.08
N PHE A 94 61.47 41.34 -30.34
CA PHE A 94 62.93 41.46 -30.22
C PHE A 94 63.62 41.20 -31.58
N ARG A 95 64.86 41.66 -31.71
CA ARG A 95 65.75 41.40 -32.84
C ARG A 95 66.83 40.40 -32.45
N ASP A 96 67.37 39.67 -33.44
CA ASP A 96 68.40 38.64 -33.19
C ASP A 96 69.72 39.24 -32.66
N ASP A 97 69.96 40.54 -32.86
CA ASP A 97 71.14 41.28 -32.39
C ASP A 97 70.95 41.95 -31.02
N ASP A 98 69.76 41.85 -30.41
CA ASP A 98 69.50 42.44 -29.10
C ASP A 98 70.28 41.75 -27.96
N PRO A 99 70.66 42.47 -26.89
CA PRO A 99 71.24 41.86 -25.69
C PRO A 99 70.33 40.75 -25.13
N LEU A 100 70.94 39.63 -24.70
CA LEU A 100 70.21 38.46 -24.20
C LEU A 100 69.20 38.79 -23.08
N GLN A 101 69.51 39.76 -22.21
CA GLN A 101 68.60 40.21 -21.16
C GLN A 101 67.33 40.86 -21.72
N ILE A 102 67.47 41.65 -22.78
CA ILE A 102 66.35 42.32 -23.46
C ILE A 102 65.50 41.27 -24.17
N ILE A 103 66.13 40.34 -24.91
CA ILE A 103 65.41 39.22 -25.55
C ILE A 103 64.57 38.44 -24.53
N LEU A 104 65.16 38.05 -23.40
CA LEU A 104 64.47 37.28 -22.36
C LEU A 104 63.30 38.06 -21.73
N HIS A 105 63.49 39.36 -21.47
CA HIS A 105 62.44 40.21 -20.89
C HIS A 105 61.28 40.39 -21.87
N THR A 106 61.56 40.81 -23.10
CA THR A 106 60.55 41.03 -24.14
C THR A 106 59.79 39.75 -24.45
N LEU A 107 60.48 38.61 -24.59
CA LEU A 107 59.83 37.32 -24.86
C LEU A 107 58.90 36.87 -23.71
N ASN A 108 59.23 37.19 -22.45
CA ASN A 108 58.35 36.91 -21.32
C ASN A 108 57.13 37.83 -21.28
N ASP A 109 57.31 39.11 -21.60
CA ASP A 109 56.24 40.09 -21.68
C ASP A 109 55.26 39.73 -22.82
N ASP A 110 55.78 39.38 -24.00
CA ASP A 110 55.02 38.91 -25.16
C ASP A 110 54.12 37.71 -24.82
N MET A 111 54.61 36.78 -24.00
CA MET A 111 53.87 35.57 -23.60
C MET A 111 52.91 35.78 -22.42
N LYS A 112 53.03 36.87 -21.66
CA LYS A 112 52.34 37.04 -20.37
C LYS A 112 50.82 36.91 -20.48
N ALA A 113 50.19 37.66 -21.38
CA ALA A 113 48.74 37.63 -21.57
C ALA A 113 48.24 36.25 -22.05
N TYR A 114 49.03 35.54 -22.85
CA TYR A 114 48.68 34.21 -23.36
C TYR A 114 48.78 33.13 -22.28
N ARG A 115 49.76 33.23 -21.38
CA ARG A 115 49.85 32.38 -20.18
C ARG A 115 48.60 32.56 -19.30
N GLU A 116 48.18 33.81 -19.09
CA GLU A 116 46.97 34.14 -18.34
C GLU A 116 45.71 33.57 -19.03
N MET A 117 45.56 33.76 -20.34
CA MET A 117 44.45 33.21 -21.13
C MET A 117 44.38 31.67 -21.05
N LYS A 118 45.51 30.98 -21.19
CA LYS A 118 45.57 29.51 -21.07
C LYS A 118 45.15 29.06 -19.67
N ALA A 119 45.65 29.73 -18.63
CA ALA A 119 45.30 29.42 -17.25
C ALA A 119 43.79 29.64 -16.98
N GLU A 120 43.21 30.72 -17.50
CA GLU A 120 41.78 31.00 -17.38
C GLU A 120 40.91 29.97 -18.10
N ARG A 121 41.28 29.56 -19.32
CA ARG A 121 40.56 28.50 -20.07
C ARG A 121 40.61 27.16 -19.35
N LEU A 122 41.77 26.78 -18.80
CA LEU A 122 41.91 25.53 -18.02
C LEU A 122 41.10 25.56 -16.73
N LYS A 123 41.09 26.69 -16.02
CA LYS A 123 40.28 26.88 -14.82
C LYS A 123 38.78 26.79 -15.15
N THR A 124 38.35 27.49 -16.20
CA THR A 124 36.95 27.48 -16.66
C THR A 124 36.52 26.07 -17.05
N LEU A 125 37.35 25.33 -17.77
CA LEU A 125 37.08 23.92 -18.09
C LEU A 125 36.92 23.09 -16.83
N ALA A 126 37.83 23.20 -15.86
CA ALA A 126 37.77 22.43 -14.62
C ALA A 126 36.47 22.71 -13.84
N ASP A 127 36.08 23.98 -13.74
CA ASP A 127 34.84 24.40 -13.06
C ASP A 127 33.58 23.90 -13.79
N LEU A 128 33.55 23.97 -15.12
CA LEU A 128 32.44 23.46 -15.92
C LEU A 128 32.35 21.94 -15.85
N ARG A 129 33.48 21.23 -15.95
CA ARG A 129 33.52 19.76 -15.83
C ARG A 129 33.05 19.29 -14.48
N LYS A 130 33.45 19.95 -13.39
CA LYS A 130 32.94 19.63 -12.06
C LYS A 130 31.41 19.74 -12.00
N LYS A 131 30.85 20.83 -12.51
CA LYS A 131 29.38 21.05 -12.55
C LYS A 131 28.67 20.02 -13.43
N GLU A 132 29.25 19.68 -14.57
CA GLU A 132 28.72 18.65 -15.47
C GLU A 132 28.70 17.28 -14.79
N THR A 133 29.82 16.85 -14.20
CA THR A 133 29.90 15.55 -13.51
C THR A 133 28.85 15.44 -12.40
N GLU A 134 28.69 16.47 -11.56
CA GLU A 134 27.67 16.48 -10.52
C GLU A 134 26.23 16.34 -11.08
N LEU A 135 25.94 16.95 -12.24
CA LEU A 135 24.64 16.84 -12.90
C LEU A 135 24.45 15.50 -13.59
N CYS A 136 25.46 15.01 -14.30
CA CYS A 136 25.50 13.70 -14.96
C CYS A 136 25.28 12.56 -13.96
N ASP A 137 25.98 12.58 -12.82
CA ASP A 137 25.83 11.59 -11.75
C ASP A 137 24.42 11.61 -11.14
N LEU A 138 23.79 12.78 -11.03
CA LEU A 138 22.42 12.91 -10.53
C LEU A 138 21.38 12.42 -11.55
N LEU A 139 21.60 12.70 -12.84
CA LEU A 139 20.67 12.41 -13.93
C LEU A 139 20.89 11.05 -14.59
N GLY A 140 21.99 10.36 -14.28
CA GLY A 140 22.39 9.09 -14.89
C GLY A 140 22.69 9.23 -16.38
N VAL A 141 23.27 10.35 -16.80
CA VAL A 141 23.62 10.65 -18.20
C VAL A 141 25.14 10.73 -18.32
N GLU A 142 25.70 10.24 -19.42
CA GLU A 142 27.14 10.32 -19.66
C GLU A 142 27.59 11.76 -19.95
N PRO A 143 28.77 12.20 -19.45
CA PRO A 143 29.33 13.52 -19.76
C PRO A 143 29.67 13.70 -21.24
N LEU A 144 29.69 14.95 -21.70
CA LEU A 144 30.07 15.32 -23.06
C LEU A 144 31.55 15.00 -23.33
N VAL A 145 31.85 14.28 -24.42
CA VAL A 145 33.23 13.96 -24.79
C VAL A 145 33.88 15.14 -25.49
N ILE A 146 34.96 15.70 -24.90
CA ILE A 146 35.82 16.71 -25.54
C ILE A 146 37.18 16.06 -25.78
N THR A 147 37.58 15.91 -27.04
CA THR A 147 38.80 15.20 -27.45
C THR A 147 40.08 16.04 -27.38
N SER A 148 39.98 17.37 -27.30
CA SER A 148 41.14 18.26 -27.25
C SER A 148 41.65 18.47 -25.83
N ALA A 149 42.98 18.40 -25.65
CA ALA A 149 43.65 18.61 -24.36
C ALA A 149 43.53 20.07 -23.85
N LEU A 150 43.46 21.05 -24.77
CA LEU A 150 43.01 22.40 -24.46
C LEU A 150 41.70 22.67 -25.23
N PRO A 151 40.59 23.01 -24.55
CA PRO A 151 39.33 23.29 -25.22
C PRO A 151 39.40 24.66 -25.92
N SER A 152 38.89 24.71 -27.15
CA SER A 152 38.59 25.97 -27.82
C SER A 152 37.45 26.71 -27.10
N GLU A 153 37.24 27.98 -27.42
CA GLU A 153 36.07 28.73 -26.94
C GLU A 153 34.75 28.07 -27.36
N THR A 154 34.71 27.47 -28.55
CA THR A 154 33.57 26.68 -29.01
C THR A 154 33.32 25.47 -28.12
N ASN A 155 34.36 24.71 -27.77
CA ASN A 155 34.23 23.53 -26.90
C ASN A 155 33.73 23.93 -25.50
N LEU A 156 34.20 25.05 -24.96
CA LEU A 156 33.71 25.60 -23.69
C LEU A 156 32.24 26.02 -23.78
N HIS A 157 31.84 26.63 -24.90
CA HIS A 157 30.45 27.01 -25.15
C HIS A 157 29.53 25.81 -25.30
N GLU A 158 29.95 24.76 -26.02
CA GLU A 158 29.20 23.51 -26.16
C GLU A 158 29.00 22.82 -24.80
N LEU A 159 30.05 22.79 -23.96
CA LEU A 159 29.96 22.27 -22.60
C LEU A 159 28.99 23.10 -21.73
N ASP A 160 29.03 24.42 -21.83
CA ASP A 160 28.11 25.30 -21.10
C ASP A 160 26.65 25.13 -21.55
N GLN A 161 26.42 24.99 -22.87
CA GLN A 161 25.10 24.65 -23.42
C GLN A 161 24.62 23.27 -22.94
N HIS A 162 25.50 22.27 -22.90
CA HIS A 162 25.15 20.95 -22.38
C HIS A 162 24.77 21.02 -20.90
N ILE A 163 25.56 21.72 -20.07
CA ILE A 163 25.26 21.96 -18.65
C ILE A 163 23.92 22.70 -18.49
N PHE A 164 23.61 23.65 -19.36
CA PHE A 164 22.32 24.35 -19.36
C PHE A 164 21.16 23.38 -19.57
N VAL A 165 21.26 22.49 -20.56
CA VAL A 165 20.24 21.44 -20.80
C VAL A 165 20.11 20.53 -19.58
N LEU A 166 21.23 20.04 -19.02
CA LEU A 166 21.20 19.18 -17.83
C LEU A 166 20.54 19.88 -16.63
N ARG A 167 20.81 21.17 -16.41
CA ARG A 167 20.16 21.95 -15.34
C ARG A 167 18.65 22.05 -15.56
N LYS A 168 18.21 22.29 -16.78
CA LYS A 168 16.79 22.32 -17.12
C LYS A 168 16.13 20.96 -16.84
N THR A 169 16.74 19.87 -17.31
CA THR A 169 16.24 18.51 -17.04
C THR A 169 16.19 18.19 -15.54
N LYS A 170 17.17 18.64 -14.76
CA LYS A 170 17.16 18.50 -13.30
C LYS A 170 15.95 19.19 -12.68
N ILE A 171 15.65 20.42 -13.09
CA ILE A 171 14.49 21.18 -12.58
C ILE A 171 13.21 20.42 -12.94
N ASP A 172 13.02 20.09 -14.22
CA ASP A 172 11.81 19.41 -14.71
C ASP A 172 11.57 18.07 -13.98
N ARG A 173 12.61 17.25 -13.81
CA ARG A 173 12.51 15.96 -13.10
C ARG A 173 12.30 16.14 -11.59
N SER A 174 12.91 17.14 -10.97
CA SER A 174 12.74 17.44 -9.55
C SER A 174 11.31 17.90 -9.24
N ASP A 175 10.74 18.75 -10.10
CA ASP A 175 9.36 19.22 -9.96
C ASP A 175 8.39 18.04 -10.12
N LYS A 176 8.61 17.19 -11.13
CA LYS A 176 7.82 15.98 -11.33
C LYS A 176 7.90 15.01 -10.15
N LEU A 177 9.09 14.84 -9.57
CA LEU A 177 9.28 14.03 -8.35
C LEU A 177 8.46 14.59 -7.19
N ASN A 178 8.55 15.90 -6.93
CA ASN A 178 7.83 16.54 -5.84
C ASN A 178 6.31 16.42 -5.99
N MET A 179 5.78 16.69 -7.19
CA MET A 179 4.35 16.54 -7.47
C MET A 179 3.87 15.09 -7.32
N SER A 180 4.64 14.14 -7.84
CA SER A 180 4.31 12.71 -7.75
C SER A 180 4.36 12.23 -6.30
N ARG A 181 5.33 12.70 -5.52
CA ARG A 181 5.47 12.39 -4.09
C ARG A 181 4.27 12.91 -3.28
N GLU A 182 3.86 14.16 -3.50
CA GLU A 182 2.69 14.72 -2.81
C GLU A 182 1.44 13.91 -3.12
N ARG A 183 1.24 13.56 -4.40
CA ARG A 183 0.12 12.73 -4.85
C ARG A 183 0.17 11.32 -4.25
N LEU A 184 1.35 10.68 -4.24
CA LEU A 184 1.53 9.36 -3.63
C LEU A 184 1.24 9.37 -2.14
N ASN A 185 1.72 10.37 -1.41
CA ASN A 185 1.47 10.52 0.01
C ASN A 185 -0.02 10.71 0.32
N ASP A 186 -0.75 11.47 -0.50
CA ASP A 186 -2.20 11.59 -0.38
C ASP A 186 -2.92 10.25 -0.63
N MET A 187 -2.60 9.56 -1.73
CA MET A 187 -3.20 8.26 -2.06
C MET A 187 -2.91 7.22 -0.96
N MET A 188 -1.66 7.14 -0.48
CA MET A 188 -1.28 6.24 0.61
C MET A 188 -2.04 6.55 1.90
N ARG A 189 -2.22 7.83 2.23
CA ARG A 189 -3.01 8.27 3.39
C ARG A 189 -4.47 7.85 3.27
N ARG A 190 -5.09 8.09 2.11
CA ARG A 190 -6.50 7.71 1.85
C ARG A 190 -6.73 6.21 1.93
N LEU A 191 -5.76 5.41 1.47
CA LEU A 191 -5.76 3.95 1.57
C LEU A 191 -5.36 3.43 2.96
N GLU A 192 -4.96 4.33 3.88
CA GLU A 192 -4.38 3.99 5.18
C GLU A 192 -3.21 3.00 5.08
N SER A 193 -2.38 3.19 4.05
CA SER A 193 -1.25 2.33 3.71
C SER A 193 0.08 3.06 3.93
N VAL A 194 1.15 2.29 3.97
CA VAL A 194 2.53 2.78 4.10
C VAL A 194 3.37 2.27 2.94
N PRO A 195 4.49 2.92 2.60
CA PRO A 195 5.41 2.43 1.59
C PRO A 195 5.82 0.97 1.85
N SER A 196 5.68 0.14 0.83
CA SER A 196 5.93 -1.30 0.90
C SER A 196 7.33 -1.68 0.41
N THR A 197 7.84 -0.94 -0.57
CA THR A 197 9.16 -1.17 -1.17
C THR A 197 10.15 -0.09 -0.75
N GLU A 198 11.44 -0.40 -0.83
CA GLU A 198 12.49 0.59 -0.53
C GLU A 198 12.43 1.79 -1.48
N PHE A 199 12.16 1.55 -2.76
CA PHE A 199 11.97 2.61 -3.76
C PHE A 199 10.81 3.55 -3.39
N GLU A 200 9.66 3.02 -2.94
CA GLU A 200 8.54 3.83 -2.48
C GLU A 200 8.93 4.69 -1.26
N LYS A 201 9.73 4.17 -0.33
CA LYS A 201 10.25 4.95 0.81
C LYS A 201 11.16 6.08 0.35
N GLU A 202 12.11 5.80 -0.55
CA GLU A 202 13.02 6.80 -1.11
C GLU A 202 12.25 7.95 -1.77
N VAL A 203 11.19 7.64 -2.52
CA VAL A 203 10.31 8.64 -3.13
C VAL A 203 9.58 9.47 -2.06
N CYS A 204 9.02 8.82 -1.04
CA CYS A 204 8.30 9.51 0.05
C CYS A 204 9.21 10.42 0.88
N GLU A 205 10.45 10.00 1.15
CA GLU A 205 11.46 10.80 1.85
C GLU A 205 11.94 11.98 0.97
N GLY A 206 12.06 11.76 -0.35
CA GLY A 206 12.41 12.80 -1.32
C GLY A 206 13.84 13.33 -1.19
N ASN A 207 14.76 12.52 -0.64
CA ASN A 207 16.15 12.94 -0.45
C ASN A 207 16.97 12.67 -1.73
N LEU A 208 17.37 13.73 -2.44
CA LEU A 208 18.17 13.65 -3.67
C LEU A 208 19.60 13.10 -3.48
N SER A 209 20.08 12.94 -2.24
CA SER A 209 21.33 12.22 -1.98
C SER A 209 21.18 10.70 -2.16
N VAL A 210 19.95 10.19 -1.98
CA VAL A 210 19.60 8.78 -2.13
C VAL A 210 18.90 8.56 -3.48
N PHE A 211 17.86 9.34 -3.77
CA PHE A 211 17.09 9.22 -5.01
C PHE A 211 17.75 9.97 -6.17
N LYS A 212 18.35 9.22 -7.10
CA LYS A 212 18.89 9.78 -8.35
C LYS A 212 17.77 10.04 -9.36
N LEU A 213 17.82 11.18 -10.05
CA LEU A 213 16.85 11.60 -11.07
C LEU A 213 17.14 10.96 -12.43
N THR A 214 17.49 9.68 -12.44
CA THR A 214 17.74 8.92 -13.67
C THR A 214 16.45 8.67 -14.43
N GLU A 215 16.54 8.51 -15.75
CA GLU A 215 15.37 8.19 -16.57
C GLU A 215 14.66 6.92 -16.09
N GLN A 216 15.43 5.89 -15.75
CA GLN A 216 14.89 4.65 -15.20
C GLN A 216 14.12 4.86 -13.88
N ASN A 217 14.64 5.70 -12.97
CA ASN A 217 13.96 6.00 -11.71
C ASN A 217 12.70 6.84 -11.94
N MET A 218 12.72 7.78 -12.89
CA MET A 218 11.52 8.55 -13.25
C MET A 218 10.43 7.68 -13.85
N ASN A 219 10.79 6.69 -14.68
CA ASN A 219 9.81 5.74 -15.24
C ASN A 219 9.21 4.85 -14.13
N LYS A 220 10.04 4.33 -13.22
CA LYS A 220 9.55 3.58 -12.04
C LYS A 220 8.65 4.42 -11.14
N LEU A 221 8.94 5.72 -10.99
CA LEU A 221 8.07 6.64 -10.24
C LEU A 221 6.68 6.72 -10.87
N GLU A 222 6.60 6.82 -12.20
CA GLU A 222 5.32 6.80 -12.93
C GLU A 222 4.58 5.48 -12.71
N ASP A 223 5.27 4.34 -12.82
CA ASP A 223 4.67 3.02 -12.58
C ASP A 223 4.07 2.90 -11.17
N VAL A 224 4.78 3.42 -10.16
CA VAL A 224 4.31 3.43 -8.77
C VAL A 224 3.10 4.36 -8.61
N VAL A 225 3.11 5.54 -9.23
CA VAL A 225 1.97 6.46 -9.24
C VAL A 225 0.73 5.77 -9.84
N VAL A 226 0.86 5.16 -11.01
CA VAL A 226 -0.22 4.43 -11.67
C VAL A 226 -0.74 3.27 -10.80
N LYS A 227 0.16 2.49 -10.20
CA LYS A 227 -0.21 1.41 -9.26
C LYS A 227 -1.11 1.93 -8.14
N TYR A 228 -0.75 3.04 -7.50
CA TYR A 228 -1.54 3.61 -6.40
C TYR A 228 -2.85 4.24 -6.87
N GLU A 229 -2.89 4.82 -8.08
CA GLU A 229 -4.15 5.28 -8.69
C GLU A 229 -5.13 4.13 -8.89
N THR A 230 -4.65 2.99 -9.42
CA THR A 230 -5.46 1.79 -9.60
C THR A 230 -5.99 1.28 -8.26
N LEU A 231 -5.13 1.18 -7.24
CA LEU A 231 -5.54 0.75 -5.90
C LEU A 231 -6.58 1.69 -5.27
N VAL A 232 -6.44 3.01 -5.47
CA VAL A 232 -7.46 3.98 -5.03
C VAL A 232 -8.78 3.76 -5.76
N GLY A 233 -8.75 3.53 -7.07
CA GLY A 233 -9.94 3.22 -7.87
C GLY A 233 -10.65 1.96 -7.37
N GLU A 234 -9.93 0.84 -7.24
CA GLU A 234 -10.46 -0.43 -6.75
C GLU A 234 -11.02 -0.32 -5.33
N ALA A 235 -10.34 0.41 -4.44
CA ALA A 235 -10.82 0.63 -3.06
C ALA A 235 -12.09 1.48 -3.02
N THR A 236 -12.18 2.49 -3.90
CA THR A 236 -13.37 3.34 -4.02
C THR A 236 -14.57 2.51 -4.49
N GLU A 237 -14.42 1.76 -5.59
CA GLU A 237 -15.48 0.88 -6.10
C GLU A 237 -15.92 -0.16 -5.05
N ARG A 238 -14.98 -0.71 -4.29
CA ARG A 238 -15.28 -1.65 -3.21
C ARG A 238 -16.12 -0.99 -2.10
N VAL A 239 -15.76 0.21 -1.66
CA VAL A 239 -16.52 0.93 -0.64
C VAL A 239 -17.91 1.27 -1.17
N ASP A 240 -18.03 1.78 -2.39
CA ASP A 240 -19.33 2.10 -3.00
C ASP A 240 -20.25 0.87 -3.04
N LEU A 241 -19.72 -0.30 -3.39
CA LEU A 241 -20.48 -1.56 -3.39
C LEU A 241 -20.93 -1.97 -1.98
N LEU A 242 -20.07 -1.79 -0.96
CA LEU A 242 -20.40 -2.09 0.43
C LEU A 242 -21.45 -1.13 0.98
N GLU A 243 -21.29 0.17 0.75
CA GLU A 243 -22.27 1.20 1.13
C GLU A 243 -23.62 0.94 0.46
N SER A 244 -23.64 0.65 -0.85
CA SER A 244 -24.87 0.34 -1.57
C SER A 244 -25.55 -0.94 -1.08
N LYS A 245 -24.77 -1.95 -0.66
CA LYS A 245 -25.30 -3.16 -0.01
C LYS A 245 -25.86 -2.84 1.38
N LEU A 246 -25.16 -2.02 2.15
CA LEU A 246 -25.55 -1.64 3.50
C LEU A 246 -26.84 -0.82 3.51
N GLU A 247 -26.99 0.16 2.61
CA GLU A 247 -28.20 0.97 2.48
C GLU A 247 -29.44 0.10 2.22
N LYS A 248 -29.34 -0.86 1.29
CA LYS A 248 -30.41 -1.82 1.00
C LYS A 248 -30.76 -2.69 2.22
N LEU A 249 -29.78 -3.02 3.06
CA LEU A 249 -30.03 -3.77 4.29
C LEU A 249 -30.72 -2.90 5.34
N TRP A 250 -30.25 -1.66 5.54
CA TRP A 250 -30.87 -0.69 6.43
C TRP A 250 -32.33 -0.42 6.08
N ASP A 251 -32.67 -0.31 4.79
CA ASP A 251 -34.05 -0.17 4.33
C ASP A 251 -34.91 -1.39 4.69
N ARG A 252 -34.38 -2.60 4.52
CA ARG A 252 -35.08 -3.85 4.82
C ARG A 252 -35.34 -4.02 6.32
N ILE A 253 -34.36 -3.69 7.16
CA ILE A 253 -34.51 -3.77 8.63
C ILE A 253 -35.19 -2.52 9.21
N ARG A 254 -35.46 -1.50 8.39
CA ARG A 254 -36.00 -0.19 8.77
C ARG A 254 -35.20 0.49 9.88
N LEU A 255 -33.87 0.53 9.72
CA LEU A 255 -33.00 1.20 10.67
C LEU A 255 -33.29 2.71 10.70
N PRO A 256 -33.45 3.34 11.88
CA PRO A 256 -33.69 4.78 11.98
C PRO A 256 -32.59 5.63 11.34
N ASP A 257 -32.98 6.73 10.69
CA ASP A 257 -32.03 7.60 9.98
C ASP A 257 -30.96 8.20 10.90
N ASP A 258 -31.27 8.42 12.18
CA ASP A 258 -30.31 8.94 13.17
C ASP A 258 -29.13 7.98 13.38
N GLU A 259 -29.39 6.67 13.41
CA GLU A 259 -28.34 5.64 13.53
C GLU A 259 -27.53 5.51 12.24
N ARG A 260 -28.19 5.59 11.07
CA ARG A 260 -27.51 5.60 9.76
C ARG A 260 -26.52 6.77 9.67
N ARG A 261 -26.98 7.97 10.04
CA ARG A 261 -26.14 9.18 10.04
C ARG A 261 -24.97 9.05 11.01
N ALA A 262 -25.20 8.59 12.24
CA ALA A 262 -24.13 8.40 13.22
C ALA A 262 -23.04 7.43 12.72
N PHE A 263 -23.43 6.36 12.01
CA PHE A 263 -22.47 5.43 11.42
C PHE A 263 -21.64 6.09 10.30
N ASN A 264 -22.30 6.76 9.34
CA ASN A 264 -21.63 7.38 8.20
C ASN A 264 -20.76 8.60 8.59
N GLU A 265 -21.10 9.32 9.66
CA GLU A 265 -20.27 10.39 10.21
C GLU A 265 -19.00 9.85 10.88
N THR A 266 -19.08 8.65 11.46
CA THR A 266 -17.96 8.03 12.17
C THR A 266 -17.02 7.30 11.22
N TYR A 267 -17.57 6.59 10.23
CA TYR A 267 -16.81 5.75 9.32
C TYR A 267 -16.99 6.25 7.88
N TYR A 268 -15.93 6.81 7.32
CA TYR A 268 -15.93 7.37 5.97
C TYR A 268 -14.60 7.12 5.25
N GLY A 269 -14.62 7.23 3.92
CA GLY A 269 -13.43 7.09 3.07
C GLY A 269 -13.19 5.66 2.58
N ILE A 270 -12.02 5.46 1.97
CA ILE A 270 -11.66 4.22 1.24
C ILE A 270 -10.61 3.36 1.95
N GLY A 271 -10.25 3.74 3.17
CA GLY A 271 -9.22 3.09 3.97
C GLY A 271 -9.64 1.71 4.47
N ARG A 272 -8.68 0.99 5.04
CA ARG A 272 -8.92 -0.34 5.62
C ARG A 272 -9.89 -0.29 6.79
N SER A 273 -9.85 0.79 7.58
CA SER A 273 -10.76 1.03 8.69
C SER A 273 -12.22 1.12 8.22
N ALA A 274 -12.49 1.92 7.18
CA ALA A 274 -13.82 2.10 6.60
C ALA A 274 -14.37 0.81 6.00
N VAL A 275 -13.57 0.09 5.19
CA VAL A 275 -13.94 -1.22 4.63
C VAL A 275 -14.26 -2.23 5.74
N SER A 276 -13.46 -2.26 6.80
CA SER A 276 -13.69 -3.13 7.95
C SER A 276 -15.00 -2.77 8.65
N ALA A 277 -15.22 -1.49 8.96
CA ALA A 277 -16.44 -1.02 9.62
C ALA A 277 -17.70 -1.36 8.82
N LEU A 278 -17.71 -1.06 7.51
CA LEU A 278 -18.82 -1.40 6.61
C LEU A 278 -19.10 -2.91 6.60
N THR A 279 -18.06 -3.74 6.53
CA THR A 279 -18.21 -5.20 6.49
C THR A 279 -18.82 -5.73 7.79
N HIS A 280 -18.35 -5.26 8.95
CA HIS A 280 -18.90 -5.66 10.25
C HIS A 280 -20.34 -5.18 10.43
N GLU A 281 -20.66 -3.97 9.97
CA GLU A 281 -22.02 -3.44 10.06
C GLU A 281 -23.00 -4.18 9.15
N ILE A 282 -22.57 -4.59 7.95
CA ILE A 282 -23.33 -5.49 7.07
C ILE A 282 -23.61 -6.82 7.78
N GLU A 283 -22.61 -7.41 8.42
CA GLU A 283 -22.78 -8.67 9.17
C GLU A 283 -23.76 -8.50 10.33
N ARG A 284 -23.64 -7.41 11.11
CA ARG A 284 -24.57 -7.07 12.18
C ARG A 284 -26.00 -6.92 11.66
N CYS A 285 -26.19 -6.21 10.55
CA CYS A 285 -27.49 -6.03 9.90
C CYS A 285 -28.11 -7.35 9.43
N GLU A 286 -27.32 -8.25 8.83
CA GLU A 286 -27.80 -9.57 8.40
C GLU A 286 -28.21 -10.46 9.58
N ILE A 287 -27.47 -10.40 10.70
CA ILE A 287 -27.85 -11.09 11.94
C ILE A 287 -29.19 -10.56 12.46
N LEU A 288 -29.36 -9.23 12.51
CA LEU A 288 -30.60 -8.60 12.98
C LEU A 288 -31.79 -8.96 12.08
N LYS A 289 -31.60 -8.91 10.76
CA LYS A 289 -32.61 -9.33 9.77
C LYS A 289 -33.05 -10.78 10.03
N ARG A 290 -32.11 -11.70 10.24
CA ARG A 290 -32.40 -13.12 10.52
C ARG A 290 -33.13 -13.27 11.86
N ALA A 291 -32.72 -12.55 12.90
CA ALA A 291 -33.36 -12.60 14.20
C ALA A 291 -34.82 -12.12 14.15
N ASN A 292 -35.08 -11.03 13.43
CA ASN A 292 -36.44 -10.53 13.21
C ASN A 292 -37.29 -11.55 12.46
N MET A 293 -36.78 -12.10 11.36
CA MET A 293 -37.49 -13.13 10.57
C MET A 293 -37.77 -14.40 11.40
N LYS A 294 -36.79 -14.83 12.19
CA LYS A 294 -36.93 -15.96 13.12
C LYS A 294 -38.06 -15.74 14.11
N SER A 295 -38.11 -14.57 14.75
CA SER A 295 -39.16 -14.23 15.72
C SER A 295 -40.56 -14.29 15.10
N VAL A 296 -40.72 -13.80 13.87
CA VAL A 296 -42.03 -13.81 13.18
C VAL A 296 -42.43 -15.23 12.79
N ILE A 297 -41.53 -16.00 12.16
CA ILE A 297 -41.79 -17.39 11.77
C ILE A 297 -42.12 -18.25 13.01
N GLU A 298 -41.40 -18.08 14.11
CA GLU A 298 -41.69 -18.81 15.36
C GLU A 298 -43.04 -18.46 15.97
N MET A 299 -43.53 -17.23 15.77
CA MET A 299 -44.88 -16.84 16.17
C MET A 299 -45.94 -17.58 15.35
N VAL A 300 -45.79 -17.57 14.02
CA VAL A 300 -46.69 -18.30 13.11
C VAL A 300 -46.65 -19.81 13.38
N ARG A 301 -45.46 -20.39 13.64
CA ARG A 301 -45.32 -21.81 14.02
C ARG A 301 -46.09 -22.16 15.30
N LYS A 302 -46.17 -21.24 16.28
CA LYS A 302 -46.99 -21.45 17.47
C LYS A 302 -48.48 -21.44 17.13
N GLU A 303 -48.92 -20.56 16.24
CA GLU A 303 -50.31 -20.49 15.80
C GLU A 303 -50.73 -21.73 15.01
N ILE A 304 -49.88 -22.21 14.09
CA ILE A 304 -50.05 -23.48 13.38
C ILE A 304 -50.13 -24.65 14.38
N ALA A 305 -49.23 -24.72 15.36
CA ALA A 305 -49.25 -25.77 16.38
C ALA A 305 -50.55 -25.76 17.20
N ASN A 306 -51.02 -24.57 17.59
CA ASN A 306 -52.30 -24.42 18.30
C ASN A 306 -53.48 -24.90 17.44
N LEU A 307 -53.48 -24.63 16.13
CA LEU A 307 -54.52 -25.13 15.22
C LEU A 307 -54.47 -26.65 15.08
N TRP A 308 -53.28 -27.23 14.95
CA TRP A 308 -53.08 -28.68 14.95
C TRP A 308 -53.58 -29.33 16.23
N ASP A 309 -53.30 -28.74 17.40
CA ASP A 309 -53.77 -29.24 18.69
C ASP A 309 -55.31 -29.19 18.78
N ARG A 310 -55.93 -28.08 18.37
CA ARG A 310 -57.40 -27.92 18.35
C ARG A 310 -58.13 -28.89 17.43
N MET A 311 -57.48 -29.29 16.34
CA MET A 311 -58.01 -30.26 15.39
C MET A 311 -57.52 -31.68 15.66
N THR A 312 -56.75 -31.90 16.72
CA THR A 312 -56.20 -33.21 17.14
C THR A 312 -55.35 -33.91 16.07
N PHE A 313 -54.59 -33.14 15.29
CA PHE A 313 -53.68 -33.69 14.27
C PHE A 313 -52.62 -34.57 14.93
N THR A 314 -52.40 -35.77 14.36
CA THR A 314 -51.34 -36.69 14.80
C THR A 314 -49.96 -36.17 14.40
N THR A 315 -48.93 -36.72 15.02
CA THR A 315 -47.54 -36.38 14.69
C THR A 315 -47.25 -36.59 13.20
N GLU A 316 -47.73 -37.69 12.62
CA GLU A 316 -47.54 -38.02 11.21
C GLU A 316 -48.19 -36.96 10.30
N ALA A 317 -49.44 -36.56 10.60
CA ALA A 317 -50.13 -35.52 9.83
C ALA A 317 -49.44 -34.14 9.92
N ARG A 318 -48.79 -33.82 11.04
CA ARG A 318 -48.00 -32.58 11.18
C ARG A 318 -46.72 -32.62 10.33
N MET A 319 -46.16 -33.80 10.10
CA MET A 319 -44.93 -33.95 9.29
C MET A 319 -45.14 -33.67 7.80
N ASP A 320 -46.38 -33.70 7.31
CA ASP A 320 -46.69 -33.35 5.92
C ASP A 320 -46.29 -31.90 5.59
N PHE A 321 -46.34 -30.99 6.57
CA PHE A 321 -45.81 -29.64 6.43
C PHE A 321 -44.33 -29.55 6.83
N ASN A 322 -43.46 -30.10 5.98
CA ASN A 322 -42.00 -30.16 6.21
C ASN A 322 -41.36 -28.80 6.54
N ALA A 323 -41.86 -27.70 5.97
CA ALA A 323 -41.32 -26.35 6.20
C ALA A 323 -41.39 -25.91 7.69
N TYR A 324 -42.27 -26.52 8.49
CA TYR A 324 -42.34 -26.29 9.93
C TYR A 324 -41.04 -26.61 10.68
N PHE A 325 -40.27 -27.58 10.19
CA PHE A 325 -39.11 -28.13 10.89
C PHE A 325 -37.77 -27.54 10.41
N THR A 326 -37.80 -26.65 9.42
CA THR A 326 -36.60 -26.04 8.84
C THR A 326 -35.98 -24.99 9.77
N ASP A 327 -34.63 -24.93 9.85
CA ASP A 327 -33.87 -23.91 10.62
C ASP A 327 -33.43 -22.70 9.75
N THR A 328 -33.92 -22.64 8.51
CA THR A 328 -33.77 -21.50 7.61
C THR A 328 -34.85 -20.47 7.89
N TYR A 329 -34.46 -19.22 8.16
CA TYR A 329 -35.36 -18.11 8.42
C TYR A 329 -35.20 -17.03 7.35
N ASN A 330 -36.04 -17.09 6.32
CA ASN A 330 -36.11 -16.12 5.23
C ASN A 330 -37.58 -15.85 4.86
N GLU A 331 -37.79 -14.95 3.90
CA GLU A 331 -39.12 -14.47 3.50
C GLU A 331 -39.95 -15.58 2.84
N ASP A 332 -39.33 -16.42 2.00
CA ASP A 332 -40.01 -17.57 1.38
C ASP A 332 -40.53 -18.57 2.42
N VAL A 333 -39.75 -18.83 3.47
CA VAL A 333 -40.18 -19.68 4.57
C VAL A 333 -41.33 -19.04 5.34
N LEU A 334 -41.29 -17.72 5.59
CA LEU A 334 -42.40 -17.03 6.24
C LEU A 334 -43.69 -17.14 5.43
N GLU A 335 -43.65 -16.89 4.12
CA GLU A 335 -44.81 -16.98 3.23
C GLU A 335 -45.43 -18.38 3.27
N LEU A 336 -44.61 -19.44 3.21
CA LEU A 336 -45.10 -20.82 3.34
C LEU A 336 -45.83 -21.07 4.67
N HIS A 337 -45.36 -20.48 5.77
CA HIS A 337 -46.00 -20.61 7.08
C HIS A 337 -47.32 -19.85 7.14
N GLU A 338 -47.38 -18.61 6.63
CA GLU A 338 -48.60 -17.81 6.60
C GLU A 338 -49.69 -18.44 5.72
N MET A 339 -49.28 -19.02 4.58
CA MET A 339 -50.17 -19.79 3.70
C MET A 339 -50.74 -21.02 4.42
N GLU A 340 -49.90 -21.79 5.11
CA GLU A 340 -50.35 -22.97 5.84
C GLU A 340 -51.24 -22.60 7.02
N GLN A 341 -50.89 -21.56 7.78
CA GLN A 341 -51.76 -21.02 8.82
C GLN A 341 -53.13 -20.66 8.25
N SER A 342 -53.17 -19.87 7.17
CA SER A 342 -54.42 -19.44 6.54
C SER A 342 -55.27 -20.63 6.07
N ARG A 343 -54.63 -21.66 5.50
CA ARG A 343 -55.28 -22.91 5.09
C ARG A 343 -55.91 -23.62 6.28
N LEU A 344 -55.16 -23.76 7.39
CA LEU A 344 -55.63 -24.42 8.61
C LEU A 344 -56.74 -23.61 9.31
N GLU A 345 -56.66 -22.29 9.33
CA GLU A 345 -57.71 -21.41 9.88
C GLU A 345 -59.00 -21.53 9.08
N HIS A 346 -58.93 -21.50 7.75
CA HIS A 346 -60.09 -21.67 6.89
C HIS A 346 -60.73 -23.04 7.09
N TYR A 347 -59.91 -24.09 7.13
CA TYR A 347 -60.37 -25.45 7.36
C TYR A 347 -61.03 -25.61 8.74
N TYR A 348 -60.41 -25.06 9.79
CA TYR A 348 -60.95 -25.08 11.13
C TYR A 348 -62.28 -24.34 11.22
N GLU A 349 -62.37 -23.12 10.67
CA GLU A 349 -63.60 -22.31 10.78
C GLU A 349 -64.75 -22.94 10.00
N LYS A 350 -64.47 -23.51 8.81
CA LYS A 350 -65.47 -24.22 8.01
C LYS A 350 -66.07 -25.42 8.73
N TYR A 351 -65.27 -26.16 9.50
CA TYR A 351 -65.69 -27.38 10.20
C TYR A 351 -65.73 -27.22 11.72
N LYS A 352 -65.79 -25.98 12.21
CA LYS A 352 -65.71 -25.63 13.63
C LYS A 352 -66.76 -26.32 14.48
N ASP A 353 -67.97 -26.41 13.95
CA ASP A 353 -69.07 -27.08 14.64
C ASP A 353 -68.80 -28.58 14.83
N LEU A 354 -68.20 -29.24 13.82
CA LEU A 354 -67.79 -30.65 13.93
C LEU A 354 -66.70 -30.84 14.99
N PHE A 355 -65.64 -30.03 14.95
CA PHE A 355 -64.58 -30.07 15.96
C PHE A 355 -65.11 -29.80 17.37
N THR A 356 -66.02 -28.82 17.51
CA THR A 356 -66.65 -28.49 18.79
C THR A 356 -67.56 -29.62 19.29
N MET A 357 -68.29 -30.30 18.40
CA MET A 357 -69.11 -31.46 18.75
C MET A 357 -68.24 -32.67 19.15
N ALA A 358 -67.13 -32.91 18.44
CA ALA A 358 -66.18 -33.97 18.76
C ALA A 358 -65.51 -33.74 20.13
N ASP A 359 -65.03 -32.52 20.39
CA ASP A 359 -64.44 -32.17 21.69
C ASP A 359 -65.45 -32.26 22.84
N LYS A 360 -66.70 -31.81 22.62
CA LYS A 360 -67.78 -32.00 23.61
C LYS A 360 -68.08 -33.47 23.85
N ARG A 361 -68.00 -34.32 22.81
CA ARG A 361 -68.16 -35.77 22.97
C ARG A 361 -67.07 -36.33 23.89
N ASP A 362 -65.80 -36.00 23.65
CA ASP A 362 -64.67 -36.44 24.48
C ASP A 362 -64.83 -36.00 25.93
N HIS A 363 -65.25 -34.76 26.19
CA HIS A 363 -65.53 -34.27 27.54
C HIS A 363 -66.66 -35.04 28.23
N LEU A 364 -67.76 -35.32 27.51
CA LEU A 364 -68.86 -36.10 28.05
C LEU A 364 -68.47 -37.55 28.32
N LEU A 365 -67.65 -38.16 27.45
CA LEU A 365 -67.10 -39.50 27.66
C LEU A 365 -66.19 -39.55 28.88
N SER A 366 -65.26 -38.61 29.01
CA SER A 366 -64.38 -38.51 30.17
C SER A 366 -65.19 -38.39 31.46
N LYS A 367 -66.24 -37.56 31.46
CA LYS A 367 -67.16 -37.43 32.59
C LYS A 367 -67.93 -38.74 32.89
N MET A 368 -68.30 -39.49 31.87
CA MET A 368 -68.91 -40.82 32.04
C MET A 368 -67.94 -41.83 32.65
N GLU A 369 -66.66 -41.77 32.27
CA GLU A 369 -65.60 -42.58 32.89
C GLU A 369 -65.37 -42.19 34.35
N GLU A 370 -65.36 -40.90 34.69
CA GLU A 370 -65.30 -40.40 36.07
C GLU A 370 -66.45 -40.92 36.92
N PHE A 371 -67.68 -40.91 36.39
CA PHE A 371 -68.83 -41.51 37.06
C PHE A 371 -68.66 -43.02 37.25
N ALA A 372 -68.12 -43.73 36.26
CA ALA A 372 -67.85 -45.16 36.36
C ALA A 372 -66.75 -45.49 37.36
N ALA A 373 -65.71 -44.65 37.47
CA ALA A 373 -64.65 -44.78 38.47
C ALA A 373 -65.19 -44.49 39.88
N SER A 374 -65.97 -43.42 40.04
CA SER A 374 -66.63 -43.06 41.29
C SER A 374 -67.62 -44.13 41.76
N ALA A 375 -68.31 -44.79 40.83
CA ALA A 375 -69.19 -45.92 41.12
C ALA A 375 -68.47 -47.15 41.71
N LYS A 376 -67.16 -47.29 41.46
CA LYS A 376 -66.31 -48.38 41.96
C LYS A 376 -65.61 -48.05 43.30
N ASP A 377 -65.73 -46.82 43.81
CA ASP A 377 -65.10 -46.40 45.08
C ASP A 377 -65.79 -47.09 46.29
N PRO A 378 -65.06 -47.87 47.11
CA PRO A 378 -65.58 -48.49 48.33
C PRO A 378 -66.15 -47.50 49.36
N ASN A 379 -65.72 -46.24 49.35
CA ASN A 379 -66.20 -45.18 50.26
C ASN A 379 -67.41 -44.41 49.72
N ARG A 380 -67.91 -44.72 48.52
CA ARG A 380 -69.03 -44.02 47.84
C ARG A 380 -70.28 -43.83 48.72
N TYR A 381 -70.57 -44.78 49.60
CA TYR A 381 -71.76 -44.78 50.46
C TYR A 381 -71.59 -43.98 51.78
N LYS A 382 -70.39 -43.45 52.08
CA LYS A 382 -70.13 -42.69 53.33
C LYS A 382 -70.58 -41.23 53.28
N ASN A 383 -70.96 -40.72 52.11
CA ASN A 383 -71.36 -39.32 51.91
C ASN A 383 -72.85 -39.12 52.23
N ARG A 384 -73.16 -38.46 53.36
CA ARG A 384 -74.53 -38.07 53.75
C ARG A 384 -74.95 -36.80 52.99
N GLY A 385 -76.20 -36.73 52.50
CA GLY A 385 -76.78 -35.48 51.94
C GLY A 385 -77.34 -35.52 50.51
N GLY A 386 -77.70 -36.69 49.97
CA GLY A 386 -78.36 -36.79 48.64
C GLY A 386 -77.42 -36.63 47.43
N GLN A 387 -76.11 -36.70 47.66
CA GLN A 387 -75.07 -36.57 46.62
C GLN A 387 -75.16 -37.68 45.56
N LEU A 388 -75.42 -38.93 45.96
CA LEU A 388 -75.65 -40.06 45.04
C LEU A 388 -76.81 -39.83 44.07
N LEU A 389 -77.89 -39.20 44.52
CA LEU A 389 -79.04 -38.90 43.68
C LEU A 389 -78.73 -37.78 42.69
N ARG A 390 -77.92 -36.79 43.11
CA ARG A 390 -77.43 -35.72 42.23
C ARG A 390 -76.47 -36.27 41.18
N GLU A 391 -75.53 -37.12 41.58
CA GLU A 391 -74.60 -37.83 40.70
C GLU A 391 -75.35 -38.70 39.67
N GLU A 392 -76.32 -39.51 40.08
CA GLU A 392 -77.11 -40.34 39.15
C GLU A 392 -77.98 -39.50 38.21
N LYS A 393 -78.53 -38.36 38.69
CA LYS A 393 -79.25 -37.41 37.85
C LYS A 393 -78.32 -36.76 36.82
N GLU A 394 -77.11 -36.39 37.24
CA GLU A 394 -76.09 -35.80 36.39
C GLU A 394 -75.57 -36.81 35.36
N ARG A 395 -75.30 -38.05 35.76
CA ARG A 395 -74.94 -39.17 34.89
C ARG A 395 -75.99 -39.39 33.80
N LYS A 396 -77.27 -39.49 34.18
CA LYS A 396 -78.37 -39.63 33.20
C LYS A 396 -78.48 -38.44 32.25
N SER A 397 -78.23 -37.23 32.76
CA SER A 397 -78.21 -36.02 31.93
C SER A 397 -77.02 -36.03 30.95
N THR A 398 -75.83 -36.40 31.40
CA THR A 398 -74.61 -36.56 30.58
C THR A 398 -74.79 -37.64 29.53
N GLU A 399 -75.38 -38.79 29.88
CA GLU A 399 -75.70 -39.89 28.95
C GLU A 399 -76.68 -39.44 27.85
N ALA A 400 -77.72 -38.68 28.21
CA ALA A 400 -78.66 -38.11 27.25
C ALA A 400 -78.01 -37.05 26.33
N GLN A 401 -77.13 -36.20 26.88
CA GLN A 401 -76.36 -35.23 26.10
C GLN A 401 -75.38 -35.90 25.14
N LEU A 402 -74.70 -36.97 25.60
CA LEU A 402 -73.77 -37.75 24.79
C LEU A 402 -74.51 -38.38 23.62
N ALA A 403 -75.61 -39.11 23.86
CA ALA A 403 -76.41 -39.71 22.80
C ALA A 403 -76.93 -38.66 21.79
N LYS A 404 -77.26 -37.45 22.25
CA LYS A 404 -77.67 -36.34 21.38
C LYS A 404 -76.52 -35.86 20.49
N ILE A 405 -75.34 -35.61 21.07
CA ILE A 405 -74.16 -35.16 20.32
C ILE A 405 -73.71 -36.24 19.32
N GLU A 406 -73.68 -37.52 19.73
CA GLU A 406 -73.35 -38.63 18.82
C GLU A 406 -74.33 -38.76 17.66
N SER A 407 -75.63 -38.56 17.91
CA SER A 407 -76.63 -38.53 16.83
C SER A 407 -76.44 -37.34 15.89
N GLN A 408 -75.96 -36.20 16.38
CA GLN A 408 -75.65 -35.02 15.55
C GLN A 408 -74.40 -35.29 14.71
N LEU A 409 -73.34 -35.81 15.31
CA LEU A 409 -72.10 -36.21 14.62
C LEU A 409 -72.36 -37.26 13.54
N LYS A 410 -73.14 -38.32 13.83
CA LYS A 410 -73.53 -39.35 12.83
C LYS A 410 -74.26 -38.78 11.62
N ARG A 411 -74.91 -37.63 11.75
CA ARG A 411 -75.60 -36.96 10.65
C ARG A 411 -74.68 -36.05 9.84
N ALA A 412 -73.78 -35.35 10.51
CA ALA A 412 -72.91 -34.35 9.88
C ALA A 412 -71.61 -34.93 9.28
N LEU A 413 -71.07 -36.02 9.84
CA LEU A 413 -69.83 -36.64 9.37
C LEU A 413 -69.90 -37.24 7.94
N PRO A 414 -71.01 -37.84 7.48
CA PRO A 414 -71.13 -38.29 6.09
C PRO A 414 -71.06 -37.14 5.08
N GLU A 415 -71.67 -35.99 5.40
CA GLU A 415 -71.62 -34.80 4.53
C GLU A 415 -70.17 -34.29 4.41
N PHE A 416 -69.45 -34.24 5.54
CA PHE A 416 -68.02 -33.94 5.54
C PHE A 416 -67.21 -34.92 4.68
N HIS A 417 -67.48 -36.22 4.78
CA HIS A 417 -66.71 -37.25 4.06
C HIS A 417 -66.87 -37.10 2.54
N VAL A 418 -68.07 -36.80 2.07
CA VAL A 418 -68.33 -36.56 0.63
C VAL A 418 -67.66 -35.28 0.17
N GLU A 419 -67.72 -34.21 0.98
CA GLU A 419 -67.15 -32.91 0.62
C GLU A 419 -65.61 -32.92 0.56
N ASN A 420 -64.94 -33.65 1.47
CA ASN A 420 -63.49 -33.68 1.59
C ASN A 420 -62.84 -34.91 0.95
N ASN A 421 -63.64 -35.82 0.36
CA ASN A 421 -63.18 -37.10 -0.18
C ASN A 421 -62.32 -37.91 0.82
N GLY A 422 -62.70 -37.91 2.10
CA GLY A 422 -61.95 -38.60 3.15
C GLY A 422 -62.63 -38.56 4.52
N PRO A 423 -62.22 -39.43 5.45
CA PRO A 423 -62.81 -39.49 6.79
C PRO A 423 -62.44 -38.27 7.63
N PHE A 424 -63.34 -37.90 8.55
CA PHE A 424 -63.02 -36.94 9.60
C PHE A 424 -62.23 -37.64 10.69
N LEU A 425 -60.94 -37.32 10.78
CA LEU A 425 -60.05 -37.90 11.77
C LEU A 425 -60.10 -37.08 13.06
N TRP A 426 -60.35 -37.76 14.18
CA TRP A 426 -60.27 -37.20 15.51
C TRP A 426 -59.26 -38.03 16.32
N ARG A 427 -58.17 -37.39 16.75
CA ARG A 427 -57.00 -38.06 17.36
C ARG A 427 -56.41 -39.19 16.50
N GLY A 428 -56.51 -39.07 15.17
CA GLY A 428 -55.99 -40.04 14.20
C GLY A 428 -56.94 -41.18 13.84
N GLU A 429 -58.12 -41.25 14.45
CA GLU A 429 -59.12 -42.28 14.16
C GLU A 429 -60.35 -41.72 13.45
N ASP A 430 -60.97 -42.51 12.57
CA ASP A 430 -62.22 -42.12 11.90
C ASP A 430 -63.37 -42.08 12.92
N LEU A 431 -63.81 -40.86 13.26
CA LEU A 431 -64.85 -40.65 14.26
C LEU A 431 -66.19 -41.28 13.84
N PHE A 432 -66.49 -41.34 12.54
CA PHE A 432 -67.71 -41.97 12.06
C PHE A 432 -67.67 -43.49 12.23
N ALA A 433 -66.52 -44.11 11.97
CA ALA A 433 -66.30 -45.54 12.20
C ALA A 433 -66.45 -45.90 13.69
N ILE A 434 -65.85 -45.11 14.60
CA ILE A 434 -65.99 -45.31 16.06
C ILE A 434 -67.46 -45.25 16.47
N LEU A 435 -68.16 -44.20 16.05
CA LEU A 435 -69.56 -43.98 16.39
C LEU A 435 -70.50 -45.07 15.87
N THR A 436 -70.18 -45.72 14.75
CA THR A 436 -70.99 -46.79 14.14
C THR A 436 -70.63 -48.18 14.65
N ALA A 437 -69.39 -48.40 15.09
CA ALA A 437 -68.94 -49.65 15.71
C ALA A 437 -69.53 -49.89 17.11
N GLU A 438 -69.89 -48.84 17.86
CA GLU A 438 -70.45 -48.92 19.23
C GLU A 438 -71.86 -49.56 19.35
N LYS A 439 -72.45 -50.12 18.28
CA LYS A 439 -73.74 -50.85 18.34
C LYS A 439 -73.68 -52.24 17.71
N VAL A 440 -73.10 -53.21 18.42
CA VAL A 440 -73.58 -54.61 18.35
C VAL A 440 -73.55 -55.26 19.75
N PRO A 441 -74.65 -55.24 20.51
CA PRO A 441 -74.95 -56.32 21.44
C PRO A 441 -75.58 -57.48 20.65
N ALA A 442 -74.89 -58.62 20.59
CA ALA A 442 -75.36 -59.81 19.89
C ALA A 442 -76.74 -60.27 20.39
N PRO A 443 -77.70 -60.58 19.50
CA PRO A 443 -78.98 -61.15 19.90
C PRO A 443 -78.77 -62.60 20.35
N LYS A 444 -79.20 -62.91 21.58
CA LYS A 444 -79.41 -64.28 22.05
C LYS A 444 -80.56 -64.89 21.24
N THR A 445 -80.29 -65.87 20.40
CA THR A 445 -81.33 -66.78 19.89
C THR A 445 -80.91 -68.24 20.07
N TYR A 446 -81.84 -68.97 20.68
CA TYR A 446 -81.88 -70.42 20.82
C TYR A 446 -81.80 -71.11 19.46
N SER A 447 -81.10 -72.25 19.38
CA SER A 447 -81.43 -73.29 18.40
C SER A 447 -81.34 -74.66 19.06
N SER A 448 -82.48 -75.34 19.07
CA SER A 448 -82.61 -76.76 19.32
C SER A 448 -82.77 -77.47 17.98
N ARG A 449 -82.16 -78.66 17.88
CA ARG A 449 -82.51 -79.83 17.06
C ARG A 449 -81.79 -80.08 15.73
N GLN A 450 -81.19 -81.28 15.74
CA GLN A 450 -81.25 -82.38 14.77
C GLN A 450 -80.21 -82.42 13.65
N LEU A 451 -79.23 -83.31 13.85
CA LEU A 451 -78.63 -84.11 12.79
C LEU A 451 -78.59 -85.59 13.23
N ASN A 452 -79.28 -86.39 12.43
CA ASN A 452 -79.32 -87.85 12.31
C ASN A 452 -79.43 -87.98 10.77
N VAL A 453 -78.71 -88.77 9.95
CA VAL A 453 -77.93 -90.03 10.04
C VAL A 453 -77.07 -90.10 8.75
N GLN A 454 -76.13 -91.07 8.70
CA GLN A 454 -75.46 -91.71 7.55
C GLN A 454 -74.03 -91.19 7.31
N TYR A 455 -72.98 -92.02 7.31
CA TYR A 455 -72.84 -93.46 7.03
C TYR A 455 -72.19 -94.26 8.16
#